data_AF-A0A8V0XCG7-F1
#
_entry.id   AF-A0A8V0XCG7-F1
#
_cell.length_a   1.000
_cell.length_b   1.000
_cell.length_c   1.000
_cell.angle_alpha   90.00
_cell.angle_beta   90.00
_cell.angle_gamma   90.00
#
_symmetry.space_group_name_H-M   'P 1'
#
loop_
_entity.id
_entity.type
_entity.pdbx_description
1 polymer ?
#
loop_
_entity_poly.entity_id
_entity_poly.type
_entity_poly.pdbx_seq_one_letter_code
_entity_poly.pdbx_strand_id
1 'polypeptide(L)'
;MYLKRPAGGLAFCLFYLASCFTNKYVLSVLKFTYPTLFQGWQTLVGGLLLHVSWKLGWVEISLCSRSEILSWLPASVIFVGIIYAGSRALSRLPIPVFLTIHNAAEVITCGFQKFVQKEQISHLKVCSVLFLLVAAVCLPLCDTQFDPNGYLWALIHLICVGAYKVFHKLWKPNSLSDLDQQYINYVFSVVLLASASHPAGDLFSALDFPFLYFYRFHSSCCASGLLGFFLMLHTVKLKSSTTLGQYAAWSFLAKKKQKTLHGRVYGMQFQNRTGDMEWMISRTT
;
A
#
# COMPACT_ATOMS: atom_id res chain seq x y z
N MET A 1 0.41 26.84 8.22
CA MET A 1 1.54 25.89 8.19
C MET A 1 2.23 26.03 6.84
N TYR A 2 3.38 26.71 6.76
CA TYR A 2 4.11 26.92 5.51
C TYR A 2 4.78 25.59 5.11
N LEU A 3 4.33 24.98 4.01
CA LEU A 3 4.88 23.72 3.51
C LEU A 3 6.23 24.02 2.84
N LYS A 4 7.34 23.74 3.54
CA LYS A 4 8.67 23.78 2.92
C LYS A 4 8.76 22.69 1.84
N ARG A 5 9.38 23.00 0.69
CA ARG A 5 9.60 22.09 -0.46
C ARG A 5 8.30 21.56 -1.10
N PRO A 6 7.44 22.43 -1.68
CA PRO A 6 6.16 22.02 -2.27
C PRO A 6 6.31 21.01 -3.42
N ALA A 7 7.35 21.13 -4.24
CA ALA A 7 7.56 20.23 -5.38
C ALA A 7 7.68 18.75 -4.96
N GLY A 8 8.50 18.44 -3.94
CA GLY A 8 8.69 17.07 -3.47
C GLY A 8 7.42 16.47 -2.85
N GLY A 9 6.67 17.27 -2.09
CA GLY A 9 5.40 16.85 -1.51
C GLY A 9 4.29 16.65 -2.56
N LEU A 10 4.23 17.50 -3.58
CA LEU A 10 3.31 17.34 -4.71
C LEU A 10 3.64 16.11 -5.55
N ALA A 11 4.92 15.86 -5.80
CA ALA A 11 5.37 14.66 -6.51
C ALA A 11 5.02 13.39 -5.73
N PHE A 12 5.24 13.38 -4.40
CA PHE A 12 4.77 12.30 -3.52
C PHE A 12 3.25 12.10 -3.64
N CYS A 13 2.45 13.16 -3.59
CA CYS A 13 1.00 13.06 -3.76
C CYS A 13 0.63 12.46 -5.11
N LEU A 14 1.26 12.93 -6.20
CA LEU A 14 1.00 12.45 -7.55
C LEU A 14 1.27 10.94 -7.67
N PHE A 15 2.45 10.47 -7.27
CA PHE A 15 2.80 9.06 -7.34
C PHE A 15 1.95 8.21 -6.40
N TYR A 16 1.56 8.74 -5.24
CA TYR A 16 0.65 8.06 -4.32
C TYR A 16 -0.71 7.80 -4.98
N LEU A 17 -1.32 8.85 -5.54
CA LEU A 17 -2.62 8.75 -6.22
C LEU A 17 -2.53 7.79 -7.42
N ALA A 18 -1.53 7.99 -8.29
CA ALA A 18 -1.34 7.19 -9.49
C ALA A 18 -1.11 5.71 -9.15
N SER A 19 -0.27 5.41 -8.17
CA SER A 19 -0.01 4.04 -7.71
C SER A 19 -1.29 3.39 -7.16
N CYS A 20 -2.03 4.08 -6.28
CA CYS A 20 -3.27 3.56 -5.73
C CYS A 20 -4.33 3.27 -6.80
N PHE A 21 -4.54 4.17 -7.76
CA PHE A 21 -5.50 3.97 -8.84
C PHE A 21 -5.07 2.89 -9.83
N THR A 22 -3.79 2.84 -10.20
CA THR A 22 -3.26 1.81 -11.11
C THR A 22 -3.40 0.42 -10.48
N ASN A 23 -3.04 0.28 -9.21
CA ASN A 23 -3.24 -0.98 -8.48
C ASN A 23 -4.72 -1.35 -8.42
N LYS A 24 -5.61 -0.41 -8.09
CA LYS A 24 -7.05 -0.66 -8.06
C LYS A 24 -7.61 -1.07 -9.43
N TYR A 25 -7.12 -0.46 -10.51
CA TYR A 25 -7.50 -0.80 -11.87
C TYR A 25 -7.11 -2.23 -12.23
N VAL A 26 -5.86 -2.62 -12.00
CA VAL A 26 -5.40 -4.01 -12.25
C VAL A 26 -6.18 -5.02 -11.41
N LEU A 27 -6.37 -4.73 -10.12
CA LEU A 27 -6.96 -5.68 -9.17
C LEU A 27 -8.48 -5.79 -9.28
N SER A 28 -9.21 -4.72 -9.58
CA SER A 28 -10.67 -4.70 -9.55
C SER A 28 -11.33 -4.52 -10.90
N VAL A 29 -10.67 -3.88 -11.88
CA VAL A 29 -11.23 -3.70 -13.24
C VAL A 29 -10.75 -4.82 -14.16
N LEU A 30 -9.43 -5.05 -14.21
CA LEU A 30 -8.87 -6.18 -14.97
C LEU A 30 -9.08 -7.51 -14.24
N LYS A 31 -9.37 -7.48 -12.93
CA LYS A 31 -9.60 -8.66 -12.07
C LYS A 31 -8.38 -9.60 -11.98
N PHE A 32 -7.16 -9.07 -12.14
CA PHE A 32 -5.94 -9.84 -11.92
C PHE A 32 -5.69 -9.98 -10.41
N THR A 33 -6.37 -10.94 -9.79
CA THR A 33 -6.42 -11.09 -8.31
C THR A 33 -5.46 -12.14 -7.76
N TYR A 34 -4.33 -12.35 -8.46
CA TYR A 34 -3.22 -13.26 -8.12
C TYR A 34 -2.07 -12.49 -7.45
N PRO A 35 -2.08 -12.31 -6.13
CA PRO A 35 -1.17 -11.38 -5.47
C PRO A 35 0.27 -11.87 -5.46
N THR A 36 0.53 -13.19 -5.47
CA THR A 36 1.90 -13.69 -5.51
C THR A 36 2.61 -13.23 -6.77
N LEU A 37 1.93 -13.29 -7.91
CA LEU A 37 2.45 -12.83 -9.18
C LEU A 37 2.47 -11.30 -9.28
N PHE A 38 1.37 -10.64 -8.92
CA PHE A 38 1.29 -9.18 -9.06
C PHE A 38 2.26 -8.45 -8.13
N GLN A 39 2.30 -8.83 -6.84
CA GLN A 39 3.24 -8.25 -5.88
C GLN A 39 4.68 -8.74 -6.13
N GLY A 40 4.85 -9.99 -6.59
CA GLY A 40 6.16 -10.50 -7.01
C GLY A 40 6.74 -9.68 -8.15
N TRP A 41 5.94 -9.35 -9.16
CA TRP A 41 6.32 -8.45 -10.25
C TRP A 41 6.66 -7.05 -9.76
N GLN A 42 5.81 -6.43 -8.93
CA GLN A 42 6.06 -5.07 -8.43
C GLN A 42 7.34 -4.99 -7.59
N THR A 43 7.60 -6.00 -6.76
CA THR A 43 8.81 -6.08 -5.93
C THR A 43 10.06 -6.43 -6.75
N LEU A 44 9.94 -7.23 -7.81
CA LEU A 44 11.01 -7.47 -8.78
C LEU A 44 11.39 -6.18 -9.51
N VAL A 45 10.43 -5.49 -10.11
CA VAL A 45 10.67 -4.22 -10.82
C VAL A 45 11.24 -3.17 -9.87
N GLY A 46 10.65 -3.02 -8.68
CA GLY A 46 11.15 -2.11 -7.66
C GLY A 46 12.57 -2.43 -7.20
N GLY A 47 12.88 -3.71 -6.99
CA GLY A 47 14.21 -4.19 -6.61
C GLY A 47 15.27 -3.95 -7.70
N LEU A 48 14.93 -4.25 -8.96
CA LEU A 48 15.82 -4.02 -10.11
C LEU A 48 16.10 -2.53 -10.31
N LEU A 49 15.07 -1.69 -10.29
CA LEU A 49 15.23 -0.23 -10.44
C LEU A 49 16.03 0.38 -9.29
N LEU A 50 15.81 -0.10 -8.07
CA LEU A 50 16.59 0.32 -6.90
C LEU A 50 18.05 -0.12 -7.02
N HIS A 51 18.30 -1.36 -7.47
CA HIS A 51 19.66 -1.86 -7.70
C HIS A 51 20.40 -1.06 -8.78
N VAL A 52 19.74 -0.79 -9.91
CA VAL A 52 20.30 0.02 -11.00
C VAL A 52 20.57 1.45 -10.51
N SER A 53 19.63 2.07 -9.80
CA SER A 53 19.82 3.40 -9.23
C SER A 53 21.02 3.46 -8.28
N TRP A 54 21.26 2.39 -7.51
CA TRP A 54 22.43 2.28 -6.67
C TRP A 54 23.72 2.16 -7.47
N LYS A 55 23.76 1.30 -8.50
CA LYS A 55 24.92 1.16 -9.39
C LYS A 55 25.25 2.44 -10.17
N LEU A 56 24.24 3.25 -10.48
CA LEU A 56 24.40 4.57 -11.11
C LEU A 56 24.75 5.68 -10.12
N GLY A 57 24.82 5.40 -8.81
CA GLY A 57 25.12 6.40 -7.78
C GLY A 57 24.00 7.40 -7.50
N TRP A 58 22.77 7.13 -7.96
CA TRP A 58 21.61 8.00 -7.71
C TRP A 58 21.03 7.84 -6.30
N VAL A 59 21.32 6.72 -5.67
CA VAL A 59 20.95 6.41 -4.29
C VAL A 59 22.11 5.71 -3.60
N GLU A 60 22.23 5.95 -2.29
CA GLU A 60 23.21 5.26 -1.45
C GLU A 60 22.53 4.08 -0.77
N ILE A 61 23.05 2.88 -1.03
CA ILE A 61 22.70 1.65 -0.33
C ILE A 61 23.98 1.17 0.35
N SER A 62 23.94 1.03 1.67
CA SER A 62 25.06 0.52 2.44
C SER A 62 25.07 -1.01 2.30
N LEU A 63 26.20 -1.60 1.93
CA LEU A 63 26.36 -3.05 1.91
C LEU A 63 26.40 -3.53 3.37
N CYS A 64 25.23 -3.88 3.90
CA CYS A 64 25.07 -4.30 5.29
C CYS A 64 25.81 -5.61 5.57
N SER A 65 26.19 -5.81 6.83
CA SER A 65 26.74 -7.09 7.25
C SER A 65 25.68 -8.19 7.10
N ARG A 66 26.11 -9.44 6.88
CA ARG A 66 25.19 -10.60 6.81
C ARG A 66 24.32 -10.69 8.07
N SER A 67 24.86 -10.32 9.23
CA SER A 67 24.12 -10.32 10.51
C SER A 67 22.96 -9.32 10.51
N GLU A 68 23.15 -8.11 9.97
CA GLU A 68 22.09 -7.09 9.87
C GLU A 68 20.99 -7.53 8.90
N ILE A 69 21.35 -8.12 7.76
CA ILE A 69 20.38 -8.67 6.80
C ILE A 69 19.56 -9.79 7.45
N LEU A 70 20.24 -10.77 8.08
CA LEU A 70 19.59 -11.93 8.69
C LEU A 70 18.61 -11.54 9.81
N SER A 71 18.95 -10.49 10.53
CA SER A 71 18.12 -10.02 11.63
C SER A 71 16.97 -9.11 11.20
N TRP A 72 17.01 -8.58 9.97
CA TRP A 72 15.89 -7.91 9.32
C TRP A 72 14.89 -8.86 8.65
N LEU A 73 15.21 -10.15 8.50
CA LEU A 73 14.33 -11.12 7.83
C LEU A 73 12.92 -11.22 8.40
N PRO A 74 12.70 -11.18 9.74
CA PRO A 74 11.34 -11.20 10.27
C PRO A 74 10.52 -10.00 9.78
N ALA A 75 11.13 -8.81 9.68
CA ALA A 75 10.47 -7.64 9.11
C ALA A 75 10.13 -7.83 7.63
N SER A 76 11.03 -8.46 6.87
CA SER A 76 10.80 -8.77 5.45
C SER A 76 9.63 -9.75 5.26
N VAL A 77 9.49 -10.77 6.12
CA VAL A 77 8.34 -11.68 6.10
C VAL A 77 7.04 -10.94 6.41
N ILE A 78 7.04 -10.06 7.41
CA ILE A 78 5.87 -9.23 7.74
C ILE A 78 5.54 -8.31 6.55
N PHE A 79 6.55 -7.73 5.89
CA PHE A 79 6.38 -6.89 4.71
C PHE A 79 5.70 -7.65 3.55
N VAL A 80 6.08 -8.90 3.31
CA VAL A 80 5.38 -9.78 2.35
C VAL A 80 3.91 -9.93 2.72
N GLY A 81 3.61 -10.12 4.02
CA GLY A 81 2.23 -10.13 4.53
C GLY A 81 1.48 -8.82 4.24
N ILE A 82 2.12 -7.65 4.41
CA ILE A 82 1.54 -6.34 4.11
C ILE A 82 1.11 -6.26 2.64
N ILE A 83 2.02 -6.55 1.71
CA ILE A 83 1.77 -6.38 0.27
C ILE A 83 0.78 -7.42 -0.25
N TYR A 84 0.87 -8.66 0.23
CA TYR A 84 -0.03 -9.75 -0.15
C TYR A 84 -1.46 -9.49 0.33
N ALA A 85 -1.64 -9.30 1.64
CA ALA A 85 -2.95 -9.06 2.24
C ALA A 85 -3.54 -7.72 1.75
N GLY A 86 -2.69 -6.71 1.56
CA GLY A 86 -3.08 -5.41 1.00
C GLY A 86 -3.64 -5.53 -0.40
N SER A 87 -2.99 -6.31 -1.27
CA SER A 87 -3.46 -6.57 -2.64
C SER A 87 -4.80 -7.34 -2.64
N ARG A 88 -4.96 -8.36 -1.78
CA ARG A 88 -6.23 -9.10 -1.65
C ARG A 88 -7.36 -8.22 -1.13
N ALA A 89 -7.11 -7.40 -0.13
CA ALA A 89 -8.09 -6.46 0.41
C ALA A 89 -8.48 -5.40 -0.62
N LEU A 90 -7.51 -4.77 -1.29
CA LEU A 90 -7.74 -3.71 -2.28
C LEU A 90 -8.49 -4.22 -3.52
N SER A 91 -8.34 -5.50 -3.88
CA SER A 91 -9.10 -6.10 -4.98
C SER A 91 -10.61 -6.15 -4.73
N ARG A 92 -11.01 -6.26 -3.45
CA ARG A 92 -12.41 -6.44 -3.02
C ARG A 92 -13.04 -5.17 -2.48
N LEU A 93 -12.29 -4.42 -1.67
CA LEU A 93 -12.81 -3.25 -0.97
C LEU A 93 -12.60 -1.96 -1.77
N PRO A 94 -13.52 -0.98 -1.68
CA PRO A 94 -13.28 0.37 -2.18
C PRO A 94 -12.03 0.99 -1.55
N ILE A 95 -11.33 1.85 -2.30
CA ILE A 95 -10.09 2.49 -1.81
C ILE A 95 -10.31 3.23 -0.47
N PRO A 96 -11.38 4.02 -0.27
CA PRO A 96 -11.58 4.72 0.99
C PRO A 96 -11.80 3.78 2.18
N VAL A 97 -12.47 2.65 1.97
CA VAL A 97 -12.69 1.61 2.98
C VAL A 97 -11.35 0.98 3.38
N PHE A 98 -10.59 0.50 2.39
CA PHE A 98 -9.26 -0.07 2.60
C PHE A 98 -8.33 0.90 3.35
N LEU A 99 -8.29 2.18 2.95
CA LEU A 99 -7.43 3.17 3.60
C LEU A 99 -7.86 3.49 5.04
N THR A 100 -9.14 3.40 5.37
CA THR A 100 -9.64 3.62 6.74
C THR A 100 -9.13 2.52 7.67
N ILE A 101 -9.27 1.25 7.25
CA ILE A 101 -8.75 0.09 7.99
C ILE A 101 -7.23 0.14 8.07
N HIS A 102 -6.54 0.43 6.97
CA HIS A 102 -5.07 0.60 6.95
C HIS A 102 -4.59 1.64 7.99
N ASN A 103 -5.28 2.78 8.11
CA ASN A 103 -4.90 3.82 9.06
C ASN A 103 -5.07 3.37 10.53
N ALA A 104 -6.02 2.47 10.81
CA ALA A 104 -6.22 1.91 12.14
C ALA A 104 -5.06 1.01 12.60
N ALA A 105 -4.10 0.65 11.74
CA ALA A 105 -2.86 0.00 12.16
C ALA A 105 -2.05 0.86 13.16
N GLU A 106 -2.27 2.18 13.20
CA GLU A 106 -1.68 3.07 14.21
C GLU A 106 -2.13 2.73 15.64
N VAL A 107 -3.28 2.05 15.82
CA VAL A 107 -3.74 1.55 17.12
C VAL A 107 -2.74 0.58 17.72
N ILE A 108 -2.21 -0.34 16.91
CA ILE A 108 -1.21 -1.34 17.35
C ILE A 108 0.07 -0.62 17.79
N THR A 109 0.57 0.30 16.95
CA THR A 109 1.80 1.04 17.25
C THR A 109 1.64 1.93 18.50
N CYS A 110 0.53 2.66 18.62
CA CYS A 110 0.24 3.50 19.78
C CYS A 110 0.06 2.67 21.06
N GLY A 111 -0.63 1.54 20.99
CA GLY A 111 -0.80 0.62 22.12
C GLY A 111 0.54 0.05 22.59
N PHE A 112 1.39 -0.39 21.65
CA PHE A 112 2.74 -0.85 21.96
C PHE A 112 3.58 0.22 22.65
N GLN A 113 3.59 1.45 22.13
CA GLN A 113 4.30 2.59 22.73
C GLN A 113 3.84 2.87 24.15
N LYS A 114 2.53 2.87 24.37
CA LYS A 114 1.93 3.22 25.67
C LYS A 114 2.14 2.12 26.71
N PHE A 115 1.83 0.88 26.35
CA PHE A 115 1.73 -0.22 27.31
C PHE A 115 3.03 -1.01 27.46
N VAL A 116 3.82 -1.14 26.38
CA VAL A 116 5.08 -1.91 26.40
C VAL A 116 6.27 -0.99 26.64
N GLN A 117 6.41 0.07 25.84
CA GLN A 117 7.53 1.01 25.99
C GLN A 117 7.33 2.03 27.11
N LYS A 118 6.11 2.13 27.68
CA LYS A 118 5.74 3.09 28.73
C LYS A 118 6.08 4.54 28.36
N GLU A 119 6.03 4.87 27.07
CA GLU A 119 6.26 6.23 26.58
C GLU A 119 5.10 7.15 26.96
N GLN A 120 5.41 8.41 27.27
CA GLN A 120 4.40 9.44 27.47
C GLN A 120 3.79 9.83 26.12
N ILE A 121 2.55 9.41 25.90
CA ILE A 121 1.79 9.71 24.68
C ILE A 121 0.81 10.84 24.97
N SER A 122 0.80 11.88 24.12
CA SER A 122 -0.14 12.98 24.25
C SER A 122 -1.60 12.51 24.14
N HIS A 123 -2.47 13.10 24.96
CA HIS A 123 -3.91 12.80 24.95
C HIS A 123 -4.53 12.98 23.56
N LEU A 124 -4.08 13.98 22.79
CA LEU A 124 -4.52 14.20 21.41
C LEU A 124 -4.21 13.01 20.49
N LYS A 125 -3.02 12.41 20.62
CA LYS A 125 -2.64 11.22 19.82
C LYS A 125 -3.52 10.02 20.21
N VAL A 126 -3.77 9.82 21.50
CA VAL A 126 -4.67 8.77 21.99
C VAL A 126 -6.09 8.96 21.44
N CYS A 127 -6.65 10.17 21.55
CA CYS A 127 -7.97 10.48 20.99
C CYS A 127 -8.03 10.24 19.48
N SER A 128 -7.02 10.68 18.72
CA SER A 128 -6.96 10.45 17.28
C SER A 128 -6.95 8.96 16.92
N VAL A 129 -6.22 8.14 17.67
CA VAL A 129 -6.13 6.69 17.45
C VAL A 129 -7.45 6.00 17.80
N LEU A 130 -8.14 6.43 18.86
CA LEU A 130 -9.47 5.94 19.20
C LEU A 130 -10.49 6.27 18.10
N PHE A 131 -10.46 7.47 17.52
CA PHE A 131 -11.30 7.80 16.36
C PHE A 131 -11.02 6.90 15.16
N LEU A 132 -9.75 6.57 14.88
CA LEU A 132 -9.40 5.64 13.81
C LEU A 132 -9.93 4.23 14.09
N LEU A 133 -9.86 3.77 15.34
CA LEU A 133 -10.40 2.48 15.77
C LEU A 133 -11.92 2.42 15.59
N VAL A 134 -12.64 3.43 16.12
CA VAL A 134 -14.10 3.53 15.97
C VAL A 134 -14.48 3.56 14.50
N ALA A 135 -13.80 4.36 13.67
CA ALA A 135 -14.05 4.41 12.24
C ALA A 135 -13.86 3.04 11.56
N ALA A 136 -12.79 2.31 11.89
CA ALA A 136 -12.53 0.98 11.32
C ALA A 136 -13.53 -0.09 11.77
N VAL A 137 -14.10 0.02 12.98
CA VAL A 137 -15.11 -0.91 13.52
C VAL A 137 -16.52 -0.60 13.01
N CYS A 138 -16.90 0.68 12.96
CA CYS A 138 -18.23 1.08 12.48
C CYS A 138 -18.39 0.90 10.97
N LEU A 139 -17.31 1.04 10.21
CA LEU A 139 -17.37 1.01 8.75
C LEU A 139 -17.95 -0.31 8.19
N PRO A 140 -17.52 -1.52 8.61
CA PRO A 140 -18.17 -2.77 8.19
C PRO A 140 -19.68 -2.83 8.48
N LEU A 141 -20.13 -2.23 9.59
CA LEU A 141 -21.54 -2.23 10.00
C LEU A 141 -22.40 -1.30 9.14
N CYS A 142 -21.78 -0.30 8.52
CA CYS A 142 -22.45 0.68 7.65
C CYS A 142 -22.21 0.42 6.15
N ASP A 143 -21.44 -0.61 5.79
CA ASP A 143 -21.09 -0.90 4.40
C ASP A 143 -22.20 -1.69 3.71
N THR A 144 -22.90 -1.05 2.77
CA THR A 144 -23.94 -1.68 1.97
C THR A 144 -23.40 -2.70 0.97
N GLN A 145 -22.09 -2.71 0.71
CA GLN A 145 -21.40 -3.67 -0.16
C GLN A 145 -20.40 -4.53 0.64
N PHE A 146 -20.82 -4.96 1.83
CA PHE A 146 -19.97 -5.74 2.73
C PHE A 146 -19.43 -7.02 2.07
N ASP A 147 -18.10 -7.11 1.95
CA ASP A 147 -17.37 -8.30 1.49
C ASP A 147 -16.58 -8.91 2.66
N PRO A 148 -17.03 -10.01 3.29
CA PRO A 148 -16.38 -10.58 4.46
C PRO A 148 -14.92 -11.00 4.20
N ASN A 149 -14.63 -11.50 2.98
CA ASN A 149 -13.27 -11.85 2.60
C ASN A 149 -12.40 -10.60 2.45
N GLY A 150 -12.95 -9.54 1.86
CA GLY A 150 -12.30 -8.23 1.74
C GLY A 150 -11.90 -7.69 3.12
N TYR A 151 -12.83 -7.68 4.07
CA TYR A 151 -12.58 -7.22 5.45
C TYR A 151 -11.60 -8.11 6.21
N LEU A 152 -11.67 -9.44 6.04
CA LEU A 152 -10.70 -10.37 6.63
C LEU A 152 -9.28 -10.06 6.14
N TRP A 153 -9.08 -9.91 4.82
CA TRP A 153 -7.77 -9.55 4.27
C TRP A 153 -7.32 -8.15 4.72
N ALA A 154 -8.25 -7.20 4.89
CA ALA A 154 -7.93 -5.88 5.40
C ALA A 154 -7.50 -5.90 6.88
N LEU A 155 -8.10 -6.77 7.70
CA LEU A 155 -7.69 -7.01 9.09
C LEU A 155 -6.29 -7.62 9.15
N ILE A 156 -6.02 -8.66 8.35
CA ILE A 156 -4.67 -9.25 8.25
C ILE A 156 -3.66 -8.18 7.84
N HIS A 157 -3.97 -7.39 6.81
CA HIS A 157 -3.13 -6.28 6.37
C HIS A 157 -2.87 -5.26 7.50
N LEU A 158 -3.90 -4.85 8.24
CA LEU A 158 -3.78 -3.94 9.39
C LEU A 158 -2.80 -4.51 10.43
N ILE A 159 -2.95 -5.78 10.79
CA ILE A 159 -2.08 -6.47 11.75
C ILE A 159 -0.64 -6.48 11.24
N CYS A 160 -0.40 -6.85 9.98
CA CYS A 160 0.95 -6.84 9.39
C CYS A 160 1.56 -5.43 9.38
N VAL A 161 0.81 -4.39 9.00
CA VAL A 161 1.29 -3.00 9.02
C VAL A 161 1.66 -2.56 10.43
N GLY A 162 0.81 -2.87 11.42
CA GLY A 162 1.07 -2.57 12.82
C GLY A 162 2.31 -3.30 13.35
N ALA A 163 2.41 -4.60 13.08
CA ALA A 163 3.54 -5.44 13.46
C ALA A 163 4.85 -4.96 12.84
N TYR A 164 4.85 -4.58 11.55
CA TYR A 164 6.04 -4.05 10.88
C TYR A 164 6.51 -2.73 11.50
N LYS A 165 5.59 -1.82 11.81
CA LYS A 165 5.92 -0.56 12.51
C LYS A 165 6.48 -0.80 13.91
N VAL A 166 5.90 -1.75 14.66
CA VAL A 166 6.39 -2.13 15.98
C VAL A 166 7.79 -2.74 15.88
N PHE A 167 8.00 -3.66 14.93
CA PHE A 167 9.30 -4.28 14.68
C PHE A 167 10.34 -3.22 14.33
N HIS A 168 10.04 -2.32 13.39
CA HIS A 168 10.92 -1.21 13.04
C HIS A 168 11.29 -0.34 14.24
N LYS A 169 10.39 -0.18 15.23
CA LYS A 169 10.67 0.60 16.44
C LYS A 169 11.49 -0.15 17.48
N LEU A 170 11.32 -1.47 17.56
CA LEU A 170 12.13 -2.36 18.39
C LEU A 170 13.54 -2.55 17.83
N TRP A 171 13.67 -2.52 16.50
CA TRP A 171 14.92 -2.67 15.79
C TRP A 171 15.83 -1.46 15.99
N LYS A 172 17.13 -1.68 16.22
CA LYS A 172 18.10 -0.60 16.45
C LYS A 172 18.21 0.30 15.19
N PRO A 173 17.73 1.56 15.25
CA PRO A 173 17.52 2.40 14.08
C PRO A 173 18.80 2.89 13.38
N ASN A 174 19.98 2.60 13.93
CA ASN A 174 21.27 3.10 13.42
C ASN A 174 22.01 2.12 12.50
N SER A 175 21.44 0.95 12.19
CA SER A 175 22.13 -0.10 11.40
C SER A 175 21.75 -0.10 9.91
N LEU A 176 20.47 0.15 9.59
CA LEU A 176 19.96 0.04 8.22
C LEU A 176 19.21 1.30 7.83
N SER A 177 19.59 1.92 6.71
CA SER A 177 18.84 3.04 6.15
C SER A 177 17.47 2.57 5.60
N ASP A 178 16.53 3.51 5.41
CA ASP A 178 15.23 3.22 4.79
C ASP A 178 15.37 2.53 3.43
N LEU A 179 16.42 2.86 2.66
CA LEU A 179 16.71 2.24 1.35
C LEU A 179 17.28 0.84 1.49
N ASP A 180 18.16 0.59 2.47
CA ASP A 180 18.71 -0.74 2.74
C ASP A 180 17.58 -1.70 3.14
N GLN A 181 16.73 -1.28 4.08
CA GLN A 181 15.56 -2.05 4.51
C GLN A 181 14.64 -2.37 3.33
N GLN A 182 14.37 -1.39 2.48
CA GLN A 182 13.49 -1.57 1.33
C GLN A 182 14.11 -2.48 0.25
N TYR A 183 15.43 -2.40 0.04
CA TYR A 183 16.14 -3.28 -0.86
C TYR A 183 16.08 -4.74 -0.39
N ILE A 184 16.35 -4.99 0.90
CA ILE A 184 16.22 -6.32 1.52
C ILE A 184 14.78 -6.82 1.39
N ASN A 185 13.79 -5.98 1.72
CA ASN A 185 12.37 -6.33 1.60
C ASN A 185 12.00 -6.75 0.16
N TYR A 186 12.49 -6.05 -0.87
CA TYR A 186 12.22 -6.41 -2.26
C TYR A 186 12.85 -7.75 -2.65
N VAL A 187 14.12 -7.97 -2.35
CA VAL A 187 14.81 -9.24 -2.65
C VAL A 187 14.11 -10.41 -1.97
N PHE A 188 13.78 -10.29 -0.68
CA PHE A 188 13.08 -11.34 0.05
C PHE A 188 11.64 -11.54 -0.44
N SER A 189 10.95 -10.47 -0.82
CA SER A 189 9.60 -10.58 -1.38
C SER A 189 9.59 -11.37 -2.68
N VAL A 190 10.54 -11.14 -3.58
CA VAL A 190 10.65 -11.89 -4.84
C VAL A 190 10.80 -13.39 -4.55
N VAL A 191 11.72 -13.76 -3.66
CA VAL A 191 11.96 -15.17 -3.32
C VAL A 191 10.72 -15.81 -2.68
N LEU A 192 10.13 -15.17 -1.67
CA LEU A 192 9.00 -15.72 -0.93
C LEU A 192 7.73 -15.80 -1.80
N LEU A 193 7.44 -14.77 -2.58
CA LEU A 193 6.25 -14.73 -3.44
C LEU A 193 6.39 -15.68 -4.64
N ALA A 194 7.57 -15.81 -5.23
CA ALA A 194 7.83 -16.81 -6.27
C ALA A 194 7.70 -18.23 -5.73
N SER A 195 8.21 -18.50 -4.52
CA SER A 195 8.06 -19.81 -3.88
C SER A 195 6.59 -20.12 -3.53
N ALA A 196 5.83 -19.08 -3.16
CA ALA A 196 4.42 -19.21 -2.80
C ALA A 196 3.47 -19.25 -4.01
N SER A 197 3.91 -18.89 -5.23
CA SER A 197 3.01 -18.77 -6.38
C SER A 197 2.44 -20.10 -6.86
N HIS A 198 3.22 -21.18 -6.75
CA HIS A 198 2.75 -22.54 -7.03
C HIS A 198 1.74 -23.04 -5.99
N PRO A 199 2.05 -23.09 -4.67
CA PRO A 199 1.09 -23.57 -3.67
C PRO A 199 -0.14 -22.68 -3.51
N ALA A 200 -0.05 -21.38 -3.81
CA ALA A 200 -1.20 -20.49 -3.84
C ALA A 200 -2.14 -20.73 -5.03
N GLY A 201 -1.73 -21.52 -6.03
CA GLY A 201 -2.47 -21.75 -7.27
C GLY A 201 -2.46 -20.57 -8.26
N ASP A 202 -1.83 -19.45 -7.88
CA ASP A 202 -1.76 -18.23 -8.68
C ASP A 202 -1.03 -18.45 -10.01
N LEU A 203 0.05 -19.25 -10.01
CA LEU A 203 0.86 -19.50 -11.22
C LEU A 203 0.04 -20.12 -12.35
N PHE A 204 -0.71 -21.19 -12.05
CA PHE A 204 -1.54 -21.86 -13.05
C PHE A 204 -2.78 -21.03 -13.39
N SER A 205 -3.43 -20.46 -12.38
CA SER A 205 -4.65 -19.65 -12.59
C SER A 205 -4.40 -18.42 -13.46
N ALA A 206 -3.19 -17.88 -13.45
CA ALA A 206 -2.84 -16.74 -14.29
C ALA A 206 -2.68 -17.09 -15.77
N LEU A 207 -2.43 -18.35 -16.13
CA LEU A 207 -2.36 -18.79 -17.52
C LEU A 207 -3.74 -18.72 -18.19
N ASP A 208 -4.80 -18.96 -17.42
CA ASP A 208 -6.19 -18.86 -17.87
C ASP A 208 -6.75 -17.43 -17.79
N PHE A 209 -5.92 -16.44 -17.45
CA PHE A 209 -6.37 -15.07 -17.26
C PHE A 209 -6.79 -14.42 -18.60
N PRO A 210 -8.05 -13.98 -18.76
CA PRO A 210 -8.57 -13.52 -20.07
C PRO A 210 -7.83 -12.33 -20.68
N PHE A 211 -7.25 -11.46 -19.84
CA PHE A 211 -6.53 -10.28 -20.30
C PHE A 211 -5.01 -10.48 -20.34
N LEU A 212 -4.52 -11.71 -20.15
CA LEU A 212 -3.08 -12.00 -20.03
C LEU A 212 -2.28 -11.44 -21.21
N TYR A 213 -2.80 -11.57 -22.44
CA TYR A 213 -2.14 -11.11 -23.66
C TYR A 213 -2.50 -9.68 -24.09
N PHE A 214 -3.32 -8.96 -23.32
CA PHE A 214 -3.75 -7.62 -23.70
C PHE A 214 -2.71 -6.57 -23.34
N TYR A 215 -2.45 -5.63 -24.25
CA TYR A 215 -1.52 -4.51 -24.01
C TYR A 215 -1.91 -3.68 -22.79
N ARG A 216 -3.22 -3.53 -22.52
CA ARG A 216 -3.74 -2.81 -21.34
C ARG A 216 -3.31 -3.44 -20.02
N PHE A 217 -3.23 -4.77 -19.96
CA PHE A 217 -2.78 -5.48 -18.78
C PHE A 217 -1.28 -5.28 -18.58
N HIS A 218 -0.47 -5.54 -19.61
CA HIS A 218 0.98 -5.37 -19.55
C HIS A 218 1.39 -3.93 -19.22
N SER A 219 0.78 -2.94 -19.88
CA SER A 219 1.09 -1.53 -19.62
C SER A 219 0.70 -1.12 -18.21
N SER A 220 -0.41 -1.66 -17.68
CA SER A 220 -0.84 -1.41 -16.30
C SER A 220 0.08 -2.07 -15.27
N CYS A 221 0.56 -3.30 -15.53
CA CYS A 221 1.55 -3.95 -14.66
C CYS A 221 2.92 -3.27 -14.72
N CYS A 222 3.35 -2.81 -15.91
CA CYS A 222 4.57 -2.00 -16.04
C CYS A 222 4.44 -0.69 -15.26
N ALA A 223 3.33 0.03 -15.47
CA ALA A 223 3.03 1.25 -14.75
C ALA A 223 2.96 1.03 -13.23
N SER A 224 2.35 -0.06 -12.76
CA SER A 224 2.24 -0.34 -11.32
C SER A 224 3.60 -0.57 -10.66
N GLY A 225 4.53 -1.25 -11.34
CA GLY A 225 5.90 -1.43 -10.87
C GLY A 225 6.68 -0.12 -10.83
N LEU A 226 6.64 0.66 -11.92
CA LEU A 226 7.31 1.97 -12.02
C LEU A 226 6.78 2.98 -10.99
N LEU A 227 5.45 3.12 -10.90
CA LEU A 227 4.81 4.03 -9.93
C LEU A 227 5.09 3.60 -8.49
N GLY A 228 5.15 2.29 -8.22
CA GLY A 228 5.57 1.76 -6.92
C GLY A 228 6.99 2.19 -6.55
N PHE A 229 7.94 2.06 -7.47
CA PHE A 229 9.32 2.51 -7.28
C PHE A 229 9.42 4.03 -7.05
N PHE A 230 8.78 4.85 -7.89
CA PHE A 230 8.82 6.31 -7.73
C PHE A 230 8.16 6.78 -6.45
N LEU A 231 7.02 6.17 -6.06
CA LEU A 231 6.37 6.43 -4.78
C LEU A 231 7.31 6.12 -3.62
N MET A 232 7.98 4.97 -3.64
CA MET A 232 8.95 4.58 -2.62
C MET A 232 10.09 5.61 -2.52
N LEU A 233 10.73 5.95 -3.64
CA LEU A 233 11.85 6.90 -3.66
C LEU A 233 11.45 8.28 -3.14
N HIS A 234 10.27 8.78 -3.54
CA HIS A 234 9.77 10.06 -3.06
C HIS A 234 9.29 10.01 -1.62
N THR A 235 8.83 8.86 -1.12
CA THR A 235 8.53 8.67 0.29
C THR A 235 9.80 8.83 1.14
N VAL A 236 10.88 8.14 0.77
CA VAL A 236 12.18 8.22 1.47
C VAL A 236 12.76 9.63 1.40
N LYS A 237 12.77 10.25 0.21
CA LYS A 237 13.24 11.64 0.03
C LYS A 237 12.42 12.63 0.85
N LEU A 238 11.09 12.47 0.90
CA LEU A 238 10.23 13.36 1.66
C LEU A 238 10.45 13.19 3.17
N LYS A 239 10.57 11.94 3.67
CA LYS A 239 10.85 11.65 5.08
C LYS A 239 12.20 12.24 5.53
N SER A 240 13.26 12.09 4.75
CA SER A 240 14.58 12.63 5.07
C SER A 240 14.65 14.16 4.97
N SER A 241 13.81 14.77 4.13
CA SER A 241 13.84 16.21 3.83
C SER A 241 12.89 17.07 4.67
N THR A 242 11.98 16.47 5.44
CA THR A 242 10.89 17.19 6.11
C THR A 242 10.73 16.72 7.55
N THR A 243 10.10 17.56 8.40
CA THR A 243 9.77 17.14 9.76
C THR A 243 8.66 16.08 9.74
N LEU A 244 8.56 15.28 10.79
CA LEU A 244 7.50 14.27 10.93
C LEU A 244 6.09 14.87 10.73
N GLY A 245 5.85 16.09 11.24
CA GLY A 245 4.59 16.81 11.04
C GLY A 245 4.33 17.23 9.59
N GLN A 246 5.36 17.65 8.86
CA GLN A 246 5.23 17.99 7.43
C GLN A 246 5.00 16.75 6.57
N TYR A 247 5.73 15.66 6.81
CA TYR A 247 5.47 14.38 6.14
C TYR A 247 4.05 13.87 6.41
N ALA A 248 3.58 13.98 7.66
CA ALA A 248 2.21 13.62 8.03
C ALA A 248 1.18 14.50 7.29
N ALA A 249 1.43 15.80 7.17
CA ALA A 249 0.55 16.73 6.43
C ALA A 249 0.46 16.38 4.93
N TRP A 250 1.59 16.07 4.28
CA TRP A 250 1.61 15.62 2.88
C TRP A 250 0.91 14.27 2.69
N SER A 251 1.15 13.32 3.60
CA SER A 251 0.46 12.02 3.62
C SER A 251 -1.05 12.17 3.78
N PHE A 252 -1.49 13.08 4.65
CA PHE A 252 -2.89 13.41 4.83
C PHE A 252 -3.51 14.04 3.58
N LEU A 253 -2.80 14.98 2.94
CA LEU A 253 -3.25 15.62 1.70
C LEU A 253 -3.44 14.60 0.58
N ALA A 254 -2.48 13.69 0.39
CA ALA A 254 -2.56 12.62 -0.61
C ALA A 254 -3.80 11.74 -0.38
N LYS A 255 -4.04 11.29 0.87
CA LYS A 255 -5.21 10.48 1.25
C LYS A 255 -6.53 11.24 1.05
N LYS A 256 -6.58 12.52 1.40
CA LYS A 256 -7.76 13.38 1.18
C LYS A 256 -8.08 13.50 -0.31
N LYS A 257 -7.08 13.80 -1.15
CA LYS A 257 -7.24 13.89 -2.60
C LYS A 257 -7.67 12.56 -3.21
N GLN A 258 -7.15 11.44 -2.70
CA GLN A 258 -7.55 10.11 -3.13
C GLN A 258 -9.04 9.85 -2.91
N LYS A 259 -9.55 10.17 -1.70
CA LYS A 259 -10.98 10.02 -1.38
C LYS A 259 -11.85 10.86 -2.31
N THR A 260 -11.48 12.13 -2.54
CA THR A 260 -12.23 13.03 -3.43
C THR A 260 -12.22 12.52 -4.88
N LEU A 261 -11.06 12.09 -5.40
CA LEU A 261 -10.94 11.64 -6.78
C LEU A 261 -11.64 10.29 -6.99
N HIS A 262 -11.59 9.38 -6.01
CA HIS A 262 -12.30 8.10 -6.06
C HIS A 262 -13.81 8.33 -6.17
N GLY A 263 -14.38 9.23 -5.35
CA GLY A 263 -15.79 9.59 -5.43
C GLY A 263 -16.18 10.18 -6.80
N ARG A 264 -15.30 10.94 -7.46
CA ARG A 264 -15.55 11.44 -8.83
C ARG A 264 -15.49 10.33 -9.87
N VAL A 265 -14.40 9.54 -9.88
CA VAL A 265 -14.17 8.49 -10.90
C VAL A 265 -15.22 7.39 -10.81
N TYR A 266 -15.53 6.92 -9.59
CA TYR A 266 -16.48 5.83 -9.40
C TYR A 266 -17.92 6.33 -9.23
N GLY A 267 -18.13 7.56 -8.75
CA GLY A 267 -19.46 8.21 -8.79
C GLY A 267 -19.94 8.46 -10.22
N MET A 268 -19.05 8.83 -11.14
CA MET A 268 -19.36 8.91 -12.58
C MET A 268 -19.76 7.55 -13.17
N GLN A 269 -19.19 6.44 -12.69
CA GLN A 269 -19.60 5.10 -13.13
C GLN A 269 -20.98 4.67 -12.59
N PHE A 270 -21.40 5.18 -11.42
CA PHE A 270 -22.76 4.99 -10.93
C PHE A 270 -23.76 5.85 -11.70
N GLN A 271 -23.40 7.10 -12.02
CA GLN A 271 -24.28 8.03 -12.75
C GLN A 271 -24.47 7.64 -14.23
N ASN A 272 -23.44 7.12 -14.89
CA ASN A 272 -23.58 6.55 -16.25
C ASN A 272 -24.44 5.27 -16.25
N ARG A 273 -24.36 4.43 -15.21
CA ARG A 273 -25.22 3.24 -15.09
C ARG A 273 -26.69 3.57 -14.84
N THR A 274 -27.00 4.63 -14.09
CA THR A 274 -28.37 5.11 -13.94
C THR A 274 -28.89 5.77 -15.22
N GLY A 275 -28.04 6.50 -15.96
CA GLY A 275 -28.42 7.06 -17.26
C GLY A 275 -28.72 5.98 -18.31
N ASP A 276 -27.96 4.88 -18.33
CA ASP A 276 -28.22 3.73 -19.20
C ASP A 276 -29.50 2.97 -18.81
N MET A 277 -29.84 2.89 -17.51
CA MET A 277 -31.11 2.33 -17.04
C MET A 277 -32.31 3.22 -17.38
N GLU A 278 -32.22 4.54 -17.16
CA GLU A 278 -33.27 5.49 -17.54
C GLU A 278 -33.51 5.51 -19.06
N TRP A 279 -32.45 5.41 -19.87
CA TRP A 279 -32.54 5.27 -21.31
C TRP A 279 -33.18 3.94 -21.76
N MET A 280 -32.89 2.84 -21.07
CA MET A 280 -33.56 1.55 -21.33
C MET A 280 -35.04 1.55 -20.92
N ILE A 281 -35.38 2.24 -19.83
CA ILE A 281 -36.76 2.40 -19.36
C ILE A 281 -37.55 3.30 -20.31
N SER A 282 -36.96 4.38 -20.83
CA SER A 282 -37.62 5.27 -21.80
C SER A 282 -37.86 4.65 -23.19
N ARG A 283 -37.30 3.46 -23.46
CA ARG A 283 -37.54 2.69 -24.69
C ARG A 283 -38.52 1.53 -24.50
N THR A 284 -38.92 1.24 -23.27
CA THR A 284 -39.86 0.16 -22.92
C THR A 284 -41.21 0.67 -22.42
N THR A 285 -41.41 2.00 -22.42
CA THR A 285 -42.71 2.70 -22.28
C THR A 285 -43.01 3.47 -23.55
#